data_AF-A0A519K3M8-F1
#
_entry.id   AF-A0A519K3M8-F1
#
_cell.length_a   1.000
_cell.length_b   1.000
_cell.length_c   1.000
_cell.angle_alpha   90.00
_cell.angle_beta   90.00
_cell.angle_gamma   90.00
#
_symmetry.space_group_name_H-M   'P 1'
#
loop_
_entity.id
_entity.type
_entity.pdbx_description
1 polymer ?
#
loop_
_entity_poly.entity_id
_entity_poly.type
_entity_poly.pdbx_seq_one_letter_code
_entity_poly.pdbx_strand_id
1 'polypeptide(L)'
;EHHLGMTCDPIGGLVQIPCIERNTMGAIKAINAVELALETDPKNAKVPLDKVIDTMWQTAKDMNNKYKETSEGGLAVAVNMADC
;
A
#
# COMPACT_ATOMS: atom_id res chain seq x y z
N GLU A 1 -2.57 1.61 8.86
CA GLU A 1 -1.15 2.00 8.99
C GLU A 1 -0.20 1.21 8.10
N HIS A 2 -0.28 -0.13 8.06
CA HIS A 2 0.67 -1.02 7.38
C HIS A 2 0.68 -1.00 5.82
N HIS A 3 0.10 0.02 5.22
CA HIS A 3 0.07 0.28 3.78
C HIS A 3 0.21 1.78 3.45
N LEU A 4 0.48 2.65 4.44
CA LEU A 4 0.65 4.08 4.20
C LEU A 4 1.83 4.33 3.25
N GLY A 5 1.62 5.17 2.24
CA GLY A 5 2.65 5.52 1.26
C GLY A 5 2.90 4.47 0.18
N MET A 6 2.07 3.42 0.09
CA MET A 6 2.17 2.45 -1.01
C MET A 6 1.86 3.12 -2.36
N THR A 7 2.85 3.12 -3.25
CA THR A 7 2.74 3.62 -4.64
C THR A 7 2.08 2.59 -5.55
N CYS A 8 1.51 3.05 -6.67
CA CYS A 8 0.83 2.19 -7.66
C CYS A 8 1.62 2.15 -8.96
N ASP A 9 2.67 1.34 -9.00
CA ASP A 9 3.60 1.29 -10.13
C ASP A 9 3.86 -0.16 -10.58
N PRO A 10 2.83 -0.83 -11.16
CA PRO A 10 2.93 -2.22 -11.58
C PRO A 10 3.83 -2.42 -12.80
N ILE A 11 4.52 -3.56 -12.86
CA ILE A 11 5.40 -3.93 -13.98
C ILE A 11 4.62 -3.92 -15.30
N GLY A 12 5.12 -3.17 -16.30
CA GLY A 12 4.47 -3.03 -17.60
C GLY A 12 3.06 -2.42 -17.57
N GLY A 13 2.65 -1.78 -16.47
CA GLY A 13 1.29 -1.25 -16.30
C GLY A 13 0.21 -2.32 -16.07
N LEU A 14 0.61 -3.58 -15.83
CA LEU A 14 -0.31 -4.71 -15.73
C LEU A 14 -0.73 -5.01 -14.29
N VAL A 15 -1.99 -5.42 -14.10
CA VAL A 15 -2.51 -5.82 -12.77
C VAL A 15 -2.08 -7.24 -12.40
N GLN A 16 -0.77 -7.48 -12.35
CA GLN A 16 -0.16 -8.76 -12.04
C GLN A 16 0.88 -8.59 -10.93
N ILE A 17 2.03 -8.00 -11.23
CA ILE A 17 3.13 -7.79 -10.29
C ILE A 17 3.23 -6.29 -9.99
N PRO A 18 3.20 -5.85 -8.71
CA PRO A 18 3.06 -6.62 -7.46
C PRO A 18 1.59 -6.77 -7.00
N CYS A 19 0.61 -6.53 -7.87
CA CYS A 19 -0.80 -6.45 -7.48
C CYS A 19 -1.34 -7.73 -6.80
N ILE A 20 -0.98 -8.91 -7.33
CA ILE A 20 -1.44 -10.20 -6.81
C ILE A 20 -0.87 -10.45 -5.40
N GLU A 21 0.44 -10.31 -5.23
CA GLU A 21 1.08 -10.50 -3.92
C GLU A 21 0.59 -9.48 -2.89
N ARG A 22 0.32 -8.23 -3.30
CA ARG A 22 -0.27 -7.21 -2.42
C ARG A 22 -1.66 -7.60 -1.92
N ASN A 23 -2.47 -8.29 -2.73
CA ASN A 23 -3.77 -8.78 -2.30
C ASN A 23 -3.62 -9.86 -1.21
N THR A 24 -2.74 -10.85 -1.44
CA THR A 24 -2.45 -11.90 -0.46
C THR A 24 -1.89 -11.32 0.85
N MET A 25 -0.91 -10.41 0.77
CA MET A 25 -0.33 -9.76 1.94
C MET A 25 -1.34 -8.84 2.65
N GLY A 26 -2.24 -8.21 1.90
CA GLY A 26 -3.35 -7.42 2.44
C GLY A 26 -4.31 -8.26 3.27
N ALA A 27 -4.70 -9.43 2.76
CA ALA A 27 -5.57 -10.37 3.46
C ALA A 27 -4.96 -10.86 4.78
N ILE A 28 -3.68 -11.26 4.76
CA ILE A 28 -2.96 -11.73 5.97
C ILE A 28 -2.86 -10.59 7.00
N LYS A 29 -2.51 -9.38 6.57
CA LYS A 29 -2.44 -8.22 7.47
C LYS A 29 -3.81 -7.86 8.06
N ALA A 30 -4.89 -8.05 7.31
CA ALA A 30 -6.24 -7.78 7.81
C ALA A 30 -6.62 -8.76 8.93
N ILE A 31 -6.35 -10.07 8.74
CA ILE A 31 -6.60 -11.10 9.77
C ILE A 31 -5.79 -10.77 11.03
N ASN A 32 -4.48 -10.55 10.89
CA ASN A 32 -3.61 -10.25 12.02
C ASN A 32 -4.01 -8.95 12.73
N ALA A 33 -4.49 -7.93 11.99
CA ALA A 33 -4.96 -6.68 12.59
C ALA A 33 -6.22 -6.87 13.43
N VAL A 34 -7.13 -7.76 13.01
CA VAL A 34 -8.33 -8.12 13.80
C VAL A 34 -7.91 -8.88 15.06
N GLU A 35 -7.01 -9.86 14.94
CA GLU A 35 -6.50 -10.61 16.10
C GLU A 35 -5.85 -9.68 17.12
N LEU A 36 -4.97 -8.77 16.67
CA LEU A 36 -4.37 -7.76 17.52
C LEU A 36 -5.41 -6.86 18.20
N ALA A 37 -6.46 -6.46 17.48
CA ALA A 37 -7.53 -5.63 18.04
C ALA A 37 -8.41 -6.36 19.06
N LEU A 38 -8.59 -7.68 18.90
CA LEU A 38 -9.34 -8.51 19.84
C LEU A 38 -8.53 -8.82 21.12
N GLU A 39 -7.22 -8.97 20.99
CA GLU A 39 -6.33 -9.28 22.12
C GLU A 39 -5.90 -8.04 22.92
N THR A 40 -6.10 -6.83 22.39
CA THR A 40 -5.66 -5.59 23.03
C THR A 40 -6.82 -4.72 23.52
N ASP A 41 -6.63 -4.04 24.64
CA ASP A 41 -7.59 -3.02 25.11
C ASP A 41 -7.49 -1.77 24.20
N PRO A 42 -8.61 -1.29 23.63
CA PRO A 42 -8.66 -0.08 22.82
C PRO A 42 -8.02 1.15 23.48
N LYS A 43 -8.03 1.23 24.82
CA LYS A 43 -7.39 2.33 25.56
C LYS A 43 -5.87 2.35 25.44
N ASN A 44 -5.25 1.22 25.08
CA ASN A 44 -3.82 1.11 24.86
C ASN A 44 -3.39 1.46 23.43
N ALA A 45 -4.34 1.77 22.54
CA ALA A 45 -4.04 2.20 21.18
C ALA A 45 -3.29 3.55 21.19
N LYS A 46 -2.00 3.53 20.86
CA LYS A 46 -1.13 4.72 20.87
C LYS A 46 -1.42 5.70 19.74
N VAL A 47 -1.95 5.20 18.63
CA VAL A 47 -2.19 5.99 17.42
C VAL A 47 -3.67 5.93 17.07
N PRO A 48 -4.40 7.07 17.11
CA PRO A 48 -5.81 7.10 16.75
C PRO A 48 -6.00 6.97 15.23
N LEU A 49 -7.13 6.41 14.82
CA LEU A 49 -7.47 6.18 13.41
C LEU A 49 -7.48 7.48 12.59
N ASP A 50 -8.04 8.56 13.14
CA ASP A 50 -8.14 9.85 12.43
C ASP A 50 -6.76 10.37 12.01
N LYS A 51 -5.76 10.22 12.88
CA LYS A 51 -4.38 10.61 12.56
C LYS A 51 -3.77 9.76 11.45
N VAL A 52 -4.14 8.49 11.35
CA VAL A 52 -3.72 7.60 10.25
C VAL A 52 -4.36 8.06 8.93
N ILE A 53 -5.63 8.44 8.95
CA ILE A 53 -6.36 8.96 7.78
C ILE A 53 -5.75 10.29 7.30
N ASP A 54 -5.49 11.21 8.23
CA ASP A 54 -4.84 12.48 7.92
C ASP A 54 -3.46 12.26 7.30
N THR A 55 -2.68 11.34 7.88
CA THR A 55 -1.36 10.98 7.35
C THR A 55 -1.47 10.36 5.95
N MET A 56 -2.47 9.51 5.71
CA MET A 56 -2.75 8.94 4.39
C MET A 56 -3.00 10.04 3.35
N TRP A 57 -3.81 11.03 3.70
CA TRP A 57 -4.16 12.14 2.82
C TRP A 57 -2.97 13.05 2.50
N GLN A 58 -2.16 13.40 3.50
CA GLN A 58 -0.93 14.17 3.27
C GLN A 58 0.03 13.40 2.38
N THR A 59 0.23 12.11 2.65
CA THR A 59 1.12 11.27 1.83
C THR A 59 0.64 11.18 0.38
N ALA A 60 -0.67 11.10 0.15
CA ALA A 60 -1.24 11.08 -1.20
C ALA A 60 -1.02 12.40 -1.96
N LYS A 61 -1.05 13.54 -1.26
CA LYS A 61 -0.73 14.86 -1.84
C LYS A 61 0.75 14.99 -2.20
N ASP A 62 1.62 14.50 -1.32
CA ASP A 62 3.07 14.59 -1.48
C ASP A 62 3.61 13.58 -2.52
N MET A 63 2.84 12.53 -2.82
CA MET A 63 3.22 11.53 -3.80
C MET A 63 3.35 12.17 -5.19
N ASN A 64 4.50 11.95 -5.83
CA ASN A 64 4.74 12.40 -7.21
C ASN A 64 3.76 11.70 -8.15
N ASN A 65 3.18 12.44 -9.09
CA ASN A 65 2.21 11.93 -10.06
C ASN A 65 2.73 10.70 -10.83
N LYS A 66 4.04 10.61 -11.08
CA LYS A 66 4.66 9.46 -11.78
C LYS A 66 4.57 8.12 -11.04
N TYR A 67 4.39 8.14 -9.72
CA TYR A 67 4.33 6.93 -8.87
C TYR A 67 2.93 6.68 -8.30
N LYS A 68 1.93 7.46 -8.76
CA LYS A 68 0.50 7.18 -8.55
C LYS A 68 0.04 6.15 -9.58
N GLU A 69 -1.26 5.99 -9.77
CA GLU A 69 -1.89 4.99 -10.65
C GLU A 69 -1.54 5.13 -12.14
N THR A 70 -0.72 6.10 -12.55
CA THR A 70 -0.39 6.33 -13.96
C THR A 70 0.61 5.33 -14.53
N SER A 71 1.38 4.62 -13.69
CA SER A 71 2.40 3.65 -14.14
C SER A 71 3.42 4.26 -15.12
N GLU A 72 3.67 5.56 -15.02
CA GLU A 72 4.57 6.33 -15.91
C GLU A 72 6.02 6.36 -15.40
N GLY A 73 6.33 5.60 -14.35
CA GLY A 73 7.59 5.67 -13.63
C GLY A 73 8.12 4.31 -13.16
N GLY A 74 9.14 4.38 -12.30
CA GLY A 74 9.70 3.28 -11.51
C GLY A 74 9.74 1.91 -12.20
N LEU A 75 9.15 0.90 -11.57
CA LEU A 75 9.16 -0.49 -12.05
C LEU A 75 8.30 -0.69 -13.30
N ALA A 76 7.25 0.10 -13.49
CA ALA A 76 6.40 -0.01 -14.67
C ALA A 76 7.17 0.25 -15.96
N VAL A 77 8.08 1.22 -15.93
CA VAL A 77 8.90 1.60 -17.09
C VAL A 77 10.25 0.88 -17.10
N ALA A 78 10.87 0.64 -15.93
CA ALA A 78 12.21 0.08 -15.84
C ALA A 78 12.27 -1.43 -16.09
N VAL A 79 11.20 -2.17 -15.80
CA VAL A 79 11.12 -3.62 -16.01
C VAL A 79 10.09 -3.89 -17.10
N ASN A 80 10.56 -4.24 -18.29
CA ASN A 80 9.69 -4.64 -19.40
C ASN A 80 9.61 -6.17 -19.48
N MET A 81 8.43 -6.69 -19.81
CA MET A 81 8.18 -8.14 -20.05
C MET A 81 9.04 -8.77 -21.17
N ALA A 82 9.96 -8.02 -21.78
CA ALA A 82 10.92 -8.50 -22.77
C ALA A 82 12.26 -8.94 -22.16
N ASP A 83 12.44 -8.88 -20.82
CA ASP A 83 13.63 -9.41 -20.13
C ASP A 83 13.61 -10.94 -19.97
N CYS A 84 12.87 -11.66 -20.81
CA CYS A 84 12.90 -13.11 -20.95
C CYS A 84 13.26 -13.56 -22.37
#